data_AF-A0A9D4AC49-F1
#
_entry.id   AF-A0A9D4AC49-F1
#
_cell.length_a   1.000
_cell.length_b   1.000
_cell.length_c   1.000
_cell.angle_alpha   90.00
_cell.angle_beta   90.00
_cell.angle_gamma   90.00
#
_symmetry.space_group_name_H-M   'P 1'
#
loop_
_entity.id
_entity.type
_entity.pdbx_description
1 polymer ?
#
loop_
_entity_poly.entity_id
_entity_poly.type
_entity_poly.pdbx_seq_one_letter_code
_entity_poly.pdbx_strand_id
1 'polypeptide(L)'
;MARWQKNTIHPLKVGDEDWREDPKLLRQHAVDFFTNLLQTDSLTAPYYAVRVNFLKFSDNELRCLSSIVTEEEVHTVVMDMHPLKASGIDGLPAMFFQKKLAGSEEKCSGTVQGVMEGGNLEEWIKKTILVPIPKDIGS
;
A
#
# COMPACT_ATOMS: atom_id res chain seq x y z
N MET A 1 17.40 -20.52 7.72
CA MET A 1 17.81 -19.24 7.12
C MET A 1 17.30 -19.20 5.70
N ALA A 2 16.22 -18.46 5.44
CA ALA A 2 15.61 -18.39 4.12
C ALA A 2 16.38 -17.37 3.26
N ARG A 3 16.88 -17.83 2.11
CA ARG A 3 17.57 -17.00 1.11
C ARG A 3 16.53 -16.04 0.53
N TRP A 4 16.70 -14.73 0.68
CA TRP A 4 16.03 -13.74 -0.19
C TRP A 4 16.47 -14.02 -1.63
N GLN A 5 15.73 -14.86 -2.35
CA GLN A 5 15.84 -14.92 -3.80
C GLN A 5 15.34 -13.57 -4.32
N LYS A 6 16.23 -12.82 -4.98
CA LYS A 6 15.84 -11.62 -5.70
C LYS A 6 14.79 -12.04 -6.72
N ASN A 7 13.57 -11.52 -6.60
CA ASN A 7 12.52 -11.64 -7.61
C ASN A 7 12.94 -10.78 -8.80
N THR A 8 13.94 -11.26 -9.54
CA THR A 8 14.42 -10.62 -10.75
C THR A 8 13.54 -11.12 -11.89
N ILE A 9 12.81 -10.21 -12.51
CA ILE A 9 12.09 -10.50 -13.74
C ILE A 9 13.14 -10.72 -14.83
N HIS A 10 13.25 -11.94 -15.35
CA HIS A 10 14.27 -12.32 -16.32
C HIS A 10 13.81 -12.01 -17.76
N PRO A 11 12.74 -12.64 -18.28
CA PRO A 11 12.08 -12.16 -19.49
C PRO A 11 10.64 -11.68 -19.20
N LEU A 12 10.23 -10.59 -19.85
CA LEU A 12 8.84 -10.12 -19.85
C LEU A 12 8.34 -10.13 -21.29
N LYS A 13 7.17 -10.73 -21.52
CA LYS A 13 6.53 -10.76 -22.83
C LYS A 13 5.85 -9.41 -23.08
N VAL A 14 6.28 -8.71 -24.12
CA VAL A 14 5.74 -7.39 -24.48
C VAL A 14 4.84 -7.56 -25.70
N GLY A 15 3.53 -7.41 -25.51
CA GLY A 15 2.55 -7.66 -26.57
C GLY A 15 2.41 -9.15 -26.93
N ASP A 16 2.00 -9.44 -28.16
CA ASP A 16 1.56 -10.80 -28.49
C ASP A 16 2.68 -11.80 -28.81
N GLU A 17 3.91 -11.42 -29.18
CA GLU A 17 4.90 -12.44 -29.60
C GLU A 17 6.38 -12.21 -29.23
N ASP A 18 6.80 -11.08 -28.65
CA ASP A 18 8.23 -10.85 -28.35
C ASP A 18 8.57 -10.92 -26.85
N TRP A 19 9.43 -11.88 -26.49
CA TRP A 19 10.07 -11.93 -25.18
C TRP A 19 11.28 -10.98 -25.13
N ARG A 20 11.35 -10.15 -24.09
CA ARG A 20 12.45 -9.19 -23.88
C ARG A 20 13.18 -9.49 -22.57
N GLU A 21 14.51 -9.55 -22.64
CA GLU A 21 15.39 -9.87 -21.49
C GLU A 21 16.27 -8.69 -21.04
N ASP A 22 16.33 -7.59 -21.80
CA ASP A 22 17.15 -6.42 -21.43
C ASP A 22 16.53 -5.67 -20.23
N PRO A 23 17.20 -5.62 -19.06
CA PRO A 23 16.68 -4.96 -17.86
C PRO A 23 16.34 -3.48 -18.04
N LYS A 24 17.07 -2.75 -18.90
CA LYS A 24 16.78 -1.33 -19.18
C LYS A 24 15.48 -1.19 -19.95
N LEU A 25 15.30 -2.05 -20.95
CA LEU A 25 14.11 -2.09 -21.78
C LEU A 25 12.88 -2.56 -20.98
N LEU A 26 13.05 -3.56 -20.11
CA LEU A 26 12.01 -4.02 -19.20
C LEU A 26 11.54 -2.92 -18.25
N ARG A 27 12.48 -2.17 -17.66
CA ARG A 27 12.16 -1.02 -16.83
C ARG A 27 11.39 0.04 -17.61
N GLN A 28 11.85 0.37 -18.82
CA GLN A 28 11.19 1.36 -19.66
C GLN A 28 9.78 0.91 -20.04
N HIS A 29 9.59 -0.34 -20.46
CA HIS A 29 8.26 -0.87 -20.77
C HIS A 29 7.32 -0.86 -19.57
N ALA A 30 7.80 -1.21 -18.37
CA ALA A 30 6.99 -1.14 -17.17
C ALA A 30 6.57 0.31 -16.87
N VAL A 31 7.51 1.26 -16.98
CA VAL A 31 7.21 2.68 -16.79
C VAL A 31 6.21 3.17 -17.82
N ASP A 32 6.42 2.91 -19.11
CA ASP A 32 5.56 3.37 -20.19
C ASP A 32 4.15 2.75 -20.08
N PHE A 33 4.07 1.45 -19.81
CA PHE A 33 2.80 0.75 -19.63
C PHE A 33 1.98 1.33 -18.47
N PHE A 34 2.57 1.45 -17.28
CA PHE A 34 1.85 1.98 -16.12
C PHE A 34 1.61 3.48 -16.24
N THR A 35 2.49 4.24 -16.90
CA THR A 35 2.25 5.65 -17.20
C THR A 35 1.03 5.79 -18.08
N ASN A 36 0.90 5.01 -19.15
CA ASN A 36 -0.26 5.05 -20.04
C ASN A 36 -1.52 4.49 -19.37
N LEU A 37 -1.41 3.43 -18.56
CA LEU A 37 -2.55 2.84 -17.84
C LEU A 37 -3.11 3.79 -16.76
N LEU A 38 -2.23 4.53 -16.09
CA LEU A 38 -2.60 5.44 -15.00
C LEU A 38 -2.80 6.88 -15.48
N GLN A 39 -2.44 7.19 -16.73
CA GLN A 39 -2.88 8.40 -17.39
C GLN A 39 -4.39 8.29 -17.58
N THR A 40 -5.12 9.10 -16.81
CA THR A 40 -6.55 9.29 -17.00
C THR A 40 -6.78 9.75 -18.43
N ASP A 41 -7.38 8.91 -19.27
CA ASP A 41 -7.87 9.32 -20.58
C ASP A 41 -8.75 10.56 -20.37
N SER A 42 -8.22 11.72 -20.78
CA SER A 42 -8.95 12.98 -20.75
C SER A 42 -10.01 13.03 -21.86
N LEU A 43 -10.15 11.94 -22.60
CA LEU A 43 -11.13 11.74 -23.66
C LEU A 43 -12.12 10.70 -23.18
N THR A 44 -13.28 11.21 -22.75
CA THR A 44 -14.45 10.43 -22.33
C THR A 44 -14.18 9.54 -21.11
N ALA A 45 -14.02 10.16 -19.94
CA ALA A 45 -14.59 9.54 -18.75
C ALA A 45 -16.04 9.18 -19.13
N PRO A 46 -16.45 7.90 -19.14
CA PRO A 46 -17.86 7.59 -19.21
C PRO A 46 -18.48 8.44 -18.11
N TYR A 47 -19.52 9.21 -18.42
CA TYR A 47 -20.36 9.80 -17.39
C TYR A 47 -21.04 8.62 -16.70
N TYR A 48 -20.28 7.90 -15.87
CA TYR A 48 -20.84 7.21 -14.76
C TYR A 48 -21.52 8.34 -14.01
N ALA A 49 -22.84 8.35 -14.04
CA ALA A 49 -23.62 9.00 -13.00
C ALA A 49 -23.32 8.26 -11.70
N VAL A 50 -22.06 8.31 -11.24
CA VAL A 50 -21.73 8.12 -9.85
C VAL A 50 -22.50 9.24 -9.23
N ARG A 51 -23.66 8.93 -8.65
CA ARG A 51 -24.16 9.74 -7.56
C ARG A 51 -23.05 9.68 -6.55
N VAL A 52 -22.15 10.66 -6.60
CA VAL A 52 -21.17 10.89 -5.56
C VAL A 52 -22.00 11.41 -4.39
N ASN A 53 -22.75 10.50 -3.77
CA ASN A 53 -23.21 10.66 -2.42
C ASN A 53 -21.93 10.52 -1.59
N PHE A 54 -21.20 11.63 -1.48
CA PHE A 54 -20.29 11.77 -0.35
C PHE A 54 -21.11 11.38 0.88
N LEU A 55 -20.61 10.39 1.63
CA LEU A 55 -21.22 10.02 2.88
C LEU A 55 -21.38 11.30 3.68
N LYS A 56 -22.64 11.66 3.97
CA LYS A 56 -22.94 12.80 4.82
C LYS A 56 -22.61 12.34 6.23
N PHE A 57 -21.38 12.58 6.65
CA PHE A 57 -21.00 12.39 8.04
C PHE A 57 -21.87 13.31 8.90
N SER A 58 -22.43 12.73 9.96
CA SER A 58 -22.98 13.48 11.08
C SER A 58 -21.89 14.30 11.76
N ASP A 59 -22.28 15.35 12.48
CA ASP A 59 -21.34 16.15 13.26
C ASP A 59 -20.56 15.30 14.27
N ASN A 60 -21.16 14.21 14.76
CA ASN A 60 -20.50 13.27 15.66
C ASN A 60 -19.41 12.46 14.95
N GLU A 61 -19.67 11.96 13.75
CA GLU A 61 -18.68 11.23 12.96
C GLU A 61 -17.51 12.13 12.56
N LEU A 62 -17.79 13.39 12.18
CA LEU A 62 -16.73 14.36 11.89
C LEU A 62 -15.86 14.64 13.11
N ARG A 63 -16.47 14.76 14.30
CA ARG A 63 -15.74 14.93 15.55
C ARG A 63 -14.87 13.72 15.88
N CYS A 64 -15.37 12.50 15.69
CA CYS A 64 -14.58 11.28 15.87
C CYS A 64 -13.44 11.17 14.86
N LEU A 65 -13.66 11.54 13.60
CA LEU A 65 -12.59 11.52 12.58
C LEU A 65 -11.51 12.58 12.82
N SER A 66 -11.85 13.64 13.57
CA SER A 66 -10.95 14.76 13.87
C SER A 66 -10.36 14.67 15.28
N SER A 67 -10.65 13.62 16.05
CA SER A 67 -10.09 13.46 17.39
C SER A 67 -8.64 12.99 17.31
N ILE A 68 -7.89 13.32 18.36
CA ILE A 68 -6.51 12.86 18.52
C ILE A 68 -6.52 11.35 18.68
N VAL A 69 -5.66 10.67 17.91
CA VAL A 69 -5.46 9.23 18.02
C VAL A 69 -4.87 8.90 19.38
N THR A 70 -5.48 7.98 20.10
CA THR A 70 -5.03 7.53 21.43
C THR A 70 -4.02 6.38 21.33
N GLU A 71 -3.25 6.17 22.39
CA GLU A 71 -2.32 5.04 22.47
C GLU A 71 -3.07 3.70 22.45
N GLU A 72 -4.23 3.66 23.10
CA GLU A 72 -5.12 2.50 23.13
C GLU A 72 -5.66 2.17 21.73
N GLU A 73 -6.00 3.17 20.92
CA GLU A 73 -6.42 2.98 19.53
C GLU A 73 -5.28 2.39 18.69
N VAL A 74 -4.06 2.93 18.82
CA VAL A 74 -2.88 2.40 18.10
C VAL A 74 -2.62 0.96 18.50
N HIS A 75 -2.61 0.67 19.80
CA HIS A 75 -2.42 -0.68 20.31
C HIS A 75 -3.49 -1.63 19.78
N THR A 76 -4.77 -1.25 19.89
CA THR A 76 -5.91 -2.06 19.45
C THR A 76 -5.81 -2.39 17.96
N VAL A 77 -5.51 -1.40 17.12
CA VAL A 77 -5.40 -1.58 15.67
C VAL A 77 -4.24 -2.51 15.29
N VAL A 78 -3.11 -2.41 15.99
CA VAL A 78 -1.97 -3.32 15.74
C VAL A 78 -2.32 -4.76 16.15
N MET A 79 -3.02 -4.94 17.27
CA MET A 79 -3.45 -6.27 17.73
C MET A 79 -4.55 -6.89 16.85
N ASP A 80 -5.39 -6.07 16.22
CA ASP A 80 -6.45 -6.54 15.32
C ASP A 80 -5.92 -6.98 13.94
N MET A 81 -4.67 -6.64 13.60
CA MET A 81 -4.08 -7.10 12.34
C MET A 81 -3.95 -8.62 12.30
N HIS A 82 -4.27 -9.24 11.17
CA HIS A 82 -4.02 -10.66 10.99
C HIS A 82 -2.50 -10.95 11.12
N PRO A 83 -2.06 -11.93 11.95
CA PRO A 83 -0.63 -12.15 12.23
C PRO A 83 0.24 -12.38 10.98
N LEU A 84 -0.35 -12.98 9.93
CA LEU A 84 0.28 -13.28 8.63
C LEU A 84 -0.01 -12.24 7.55
N LYS A 85 -0.50 -11.05 7.94
CA LYS A 85 -0.63 -9.91 7.01
C LYS A 85 0.73 -9.64 6.36
N ALA A 86 0.70 -9.34 5.07
CA ALA A 86 1.89 -9.14 4.26
C ALA A 86 2.83 -8.10 4.92
N SER A 87 4.12 -8.43 4.96
CA SER A 87 5.15 -7.54 5.49
C SER A 87 5.30 -6.28 4.65
N GLY A 88 5.71 -5.19 5.30
CA GLY A 88 6.16 -3.99 4.60
C GLY A 88 7.52 -4.21 3.91
N ILE A 89 8.15 -3.10 3.51
CA ILE A 89 9.51 -3.12 2.95
C ILE A 89 10.58 -3.62 3.94
N ASP A 90 10.26 -3.65 5.22
CA ASP A 90 11.07 -4.23 6.30
C ASP A 90 11.11 -5.77 6.28
N GLY A 91 10.18 -6.42 5.58
CA GLY A 91 10.04 -7.88 5.59
C GLY A 91 9.50 -8.46 6.90
N LEU A 92 9.07 -7.63 7.85
CA LEU A 92 8.57 -8.07 9.16
C LEU A 92 7.04 -8.28 9.10
N PRO A 93 6.54 -9.47 9.50
CA PRO A 93 5.10 -9.75 9.53
C PRO A 93 4.43 -9.01 10.69
N ALA A 94 3.11 -8.80 10.61
CA ALA A 94 2.33 -8.15 11.68
C ALA A 94 2.53 -8.79 13.06
N MET A 95 2.69 -10.12 13.13
CA MET A 95 2.98 -10.84 14.38
C MET A 95 4.25 -10.38 15.10
N PHE A 96 5.24 -9.85 14.38
CA PHE A 96 6.45 -9.30 14.98
C PHE A 96 6.10 -8.05 15.79
N PHE A 97 5.37 -7.12 15.18
CA PHE A 97 4.94 -5.88 15.81
C PHE A 97 4.00 -6.13 16.98
N GLN A 98 3.04 -7.05 16.85
CA GLN A 98 2.17 -7.46 17.95
C GLN A 98 2.95 -7.95 19.18
N LYS A 99 4.08 -8.64 18.98
CA LYS A 99 4.92 -9.11 20.10
C LYS A 99 5.87 -8.06 20.66
N LYS A 100 6.21 -7.04 19.86
CA LYS A 100 7.25 -6.04 20.19
C LYS A 100 6.68 -4.68 20.54
N LEU A 101 5.39 -4.46 20.30
CA LEU A 101 4.71 -3.21 20.62
C LEU A 101 4.70 -2.95 22.13
N ALA A 102 4.53 -4.00 22.94
CA ALA A 102 4.63 -3.92 24.39
C ALA A 102 6.00 -3.37 24.81
N GLY A 103 6.05 -2.14 25.31
CA GLY A 103 7.27 -1.43 25.69
C GLY A 103 7.81 -0.42 24.66
N SER A 104 7.14 -0.25 23.52
CA SER A 104 7.40 0.85 22.57
C SER A 104 6.13 1.62 22.20
N GLU A 105 5.04 1.47 22.96
CA GLU A 105 3.73 2.05 22.67
C GLU A 105 3.80 3.59 22.58
N GLU A 106 4.41 4.27 23.55
CA GLU A 106 4.53 5.73 23.57
C GLU A 106 5.17 6.28 22.28
N LYS A 107 6.29 5.68 21.84
CA LYS A 107 7.02 6.13 20.64
C LYS A 107 6.24 5.83 19.36
N CYS A 108 5.61 4.66 19.28
CA CYS A 108 4.77 4.28 18.15
C CYS A 108 3.56 5.23 18.04
N SER A 109 2.87 5.47 19.15
CA SER A 109 1.70 6.33 19.21
C SER A 109 2.03 7.78 18.88
N GLY A 110 3.13 8.33 19.41
CA GLY A 110 3.57 9.68 19.07
C GLY A 110 3.92 9.84 17.58
N THR A 111 4.50 8.81 16.95
CA THR A 111 4.76 8.82 15.51
C THR A 111 3.46 8.81 14.70
N VAL A 112 2.49 7.97 15.08
CA VAL A 112 1.18 7.90 14.41
C VAL A 112 0.41 9.20 14.56
N GLN A 113 0.35 9.76 15.78
CA GLN A 113 -0.28 11.06 16.06
C GLN A 113 0.35 12.16 15.22
N GLY A 114 1.68 12.26 15.22
CA GLY A 114 2.40 13.27 14.45
C GLY A 114 2.10 13.20 12.95
N VAL A 115 1.97 12.01 12.38
CA VAL A 115 1.59 11.84 10.96
C VAL A 115 0.13 12.23 10.71
N MET A 116 -0.78 11.85 11.61
CA MET A 116 -2.21 12.20 11.49
C MET A 116 -2.47 13.70 11.60
N GLU A 117 -1.64 14.43 12.35
CA GLU A 117 -1.67 15.89 12.48
C GLU A 117 -1.01 16.63 11.30
N GLY A 118 -0.57 15.90 10.25
CA GLY A 118 0.03 16.47 9.05
C GLY A 118 1.57 16.49 9.06
N GLY A 119 2.19 15.82 10.03
CA GLY A 119 3.63 15.58 10.07
C GLY A 119 4.10 14.67 8.94
N ASN A 120 5.42 14.68 8.71
CA ASN A 120 6.02 13.94 7.61
C ASN A 120 6.37 12.51 8.03
N LEU A 121 5.98 11.55 7.19
CA LEU A 121 6.39 10.15 7.35
C LEU A 121 7.82 9.94 6.83
N GLU A 122 8.60 9.10 7.49
CA GLU A 122 9.96 8.78 7.05
C GLU A 122 9.96 8.21 5.62
N GLU A 123 10.93 8.62 4.81
CA GLU A 123 10.95 8.34 3.37
C GLU A 123 10.99 6.84 3.05
N TRP A 124 11.64 6.03 3.91
CA TRP A 124 11.70 4.58 3.70
C TRP A 124 10.33 3.90 3.90
N ILE A 125 9.44 4.44 4.74
CA ILE A 125 8.08 3.92 4.97
C ILE A 125 7.19 4.21 3.76
N LYS A 126 7.47 5.29 3.02
CA LYS A 126 6.72 5.65 1.79
C LYS A 126 6.98 4.69 0.62
N LYS A 127 7.96 3.80 0.72
CA LYS A 127 8.30 2.85 -0.34
C LYS A 127 7.25 1.74 -0.42
N THR A 128 6.76 1.47 -1.62
CA THR A 128 5.73 0.45 -1.89
C THR A 128 6.36 -0.78 -2.52
N ILE A 129 5.98 -1.98 -2.07
CA ILE A 129 6.27 -3.24 -2.76
C ILE A 129 5.11 -3.54 -3.71
N LEU A 130 5.42 -3.74 -4.99
CA LEU A 130 4.45 -4.23 -5.97
C LEU A 130 4.58 -5.75 -6.09
N VAL A 131 3.49 -6.46 -5.79
CA VAL A 131 3.38 -7.91 -5.96
C VAL A 131 2.26 -8.20 -6.97
N PRO A 132 2.59 -8.59 -8.21
CA PRO A 132 1.59 -9.04 -9.17
C PRO A 132 0.94 -10.33 -8.67
N ILE A 133 -0.38 -10.33 -8.49
CA ILE A 133 -1.15 -11.53 -8.18
C ILE A 133 -1.85 -11.96 -9.48
N PRO A 134 -1.47 -13.09 -10.08
CA PRO A 134 -2.14 -13.58 -11.28
C PRO A 134 -3.61 -13.89 -10.94
N LYS A 135 -4.52 -13.30 -11.71
CA LYS A 135 -5.94 -13.67 -11.64
C LYS A 135 -6.12 -14.94 -12.46
N ASP A 136 -6.80 -15.91 -11.87
CA ASP A 136 -7.28 -17.05 -12.64
C ASP A 136 -8.36 -16.53 -13.60
N ILE A 137 -8.10 -16.61 -14.90
CA ILE A 137 -9.08 -16.27 -15.92
C ILE A 137 -9.89 -17.55 -16.09
N GLY A 138 -11.02 -17.62 -15.39
CA GLY A 138 -11.88 -18.81 -15.35
C GLY A 138 -12.04 -19.44 -16.74
N SER A 139 -11.72 -20.73 -16.82
CA SER A 139 -11.88 -21.56 -18.02
C SER A 139 -13.35 -21.83 -18.33
#